data_AF-A0A9W9EZD9-F1
#
_entry.id   AF-A0A9W9EZD9-F1
#
_cell.length_a   1.000
_cell.length_b   1.000
_cell.length_c   1.000
_cell.angle_alpha   90.00
_cell.angle_beta   90.00
_cell.angle_gamma   90.00
#
_symmetry.space_group_name_H-M   'P 1'
#
loop_
_entity.id
_entity.type
_entity.pdbx_description
1 polymer ?
#
loop_
_entity_poly.entity_id
_entity_poly.type
_entity_poly.pdbx_seq_one_letter_code
_entity_poly.pdbx_strand_id
1 'polypeptide(L)'
;MSSTAMAKKNKGKKVADPNETSKLLAAKISQLEQDAAGEKDQEQEIEREVKKATRDLNQLLSQFESPMTRLETVHKKYTELLTDMKKLDRDYSKSKKRADQLQKDQDKSKNELGKTMTMKDKLEKLCRELTKENKKVKVSRNCFISSSVTDYQANRQISEQDENKKLEDTEKKARLIVNERLDSLLYDIQDVMAAKGNPRNEKVDLELEEALRVKLKTISEQFDTRELHYKSLLRSKDSEIQSLTTKYEEQRRIAENETARGRALSAQVSTFSHTEAELRSQLNIYVEKFKQVCDSEDKGPQGVCRDPTLTVKKVEDTLNNSNELFLTFRKEMEEMSKKTKRLEKENHTLNRKHEQTNRNILEMAEERTRNQEALEGWRRKCQHLEALCRRMQAQGRGAGLTECDEHLDHDDEGTESEYDDDYEDEEELSEEGELDGPDRDIPRTEGPSERPVFGPPPLPICLRHGHRRMLLC
;
A
#
# COMPACT_ATOMS: atom_id res chain seq x y z
N MET A 1 43.45 -19.38 -53.95
CA MET A 1 43.47 -18.43 -52.82
C MET A 1 42.07 -18.36 -52.23
N SER A 2 42.01 -18.41 -50.90
CA SER A 2 40.86 -18.77 -50.07
C SER A 2 39.64 -17.86 -50.17
N SER A 3 38.48 -18.50 -50.24
CA SER A 3 37.15 -17.98 -49.93
C SER A 3 36.84 -18.24 -48.44
N THR A 4 36.65 -17.17 -47.66
CA THR A 4 36.31 -17.21 -46.23
C THR A 4 34.80 -17.29 -46.02
N ALA A 5 34.33 -18.42 -45.47
CA ALA A 5 32.95 -18.63 -45.02
C ALA A 5 32.74 -18.07 -43.60
N MET A 6 31.64 -17.32 -43.42
CA MET A 6 31.20 -16.80 -42.12
C MET A 6 30.58 -17.92 -41.26
N ALA A 7 31.16 -18.14 -40.07
CA ALA A 7 30.68 -19.12 -39.10
C ALA A 7 29.50 -18.59 -38.26
N LYS A 8 28.39 -19.33 -38.30
CA LYS A 8 27.20 -19.18 -37.44
C LYS A 8 27.57 -19.53 -35.99
N LYS A 9 27.45 -18.58 -35.06
CA LYS A 9 27.72 -18.77 -33.63
C LYS A 9 26.55 -19.52 -32.97
N ASN A 10 26.74 -20.82 -32.74
CA ASN A 10 25.80 -21.69 -32.05
C ASN A 10 25.69 -21.29 -30.57
N LYS A 11 24.47 -21.08 -30.07
CA LYS A 11 24.19 -20.76 -28.66
C LYS A 11 24.43 -22.03 -27.83
N GLY A 12 25.56 -22.08 -27.12
CA GLY A 12 25.90 -23.18 -26.22
C GLY A 12 24.83 -23.35 -25.15
N LYS A 13 24.14 -24.50 -25.19
CA LYS A 13 23.35 -25.01 -24.07
C LYS A 13 24.36 -25.30 -22.95
N LYS A 14 24.30 -24.56 -21.83
CA LYS A 14 25.09 -24.86 -20.63
C LYS A 14 24.84 -26.32 -20.28
N VAL A 15 25.87 -27.15 -20.42
CA VAL A 15 25.87 -28.53 -19.94
C VAL A 15 25.79 -28.41 -18.42
N ALA A 16 24.70 -28.92 -17.83
CA ALA A 16 24.57 -29.00 -16.38
C ALA A 16 25.78 -29.77 -15.82
N ASP A 17 26.36 -29.26 -14.74
CA ASP A 17 27.55 -29.83 -14.12
C ASP A 17 27.27 -31.31 -13.78
N PRO A 18 28.11 -32.27 -14.24
CA PRO A 18 27.91 -33.69 -13.97
C PRO A 18 27.77 -33.99 -12.46
N ASN A 19 28.37 -33.14 -11.61
CA ASN A 19 28.26 -33.24 -10.16
C ASN A 19 26.87 -32.83 -9.62
N GLU A 20 26.21 -31.85 -10.24
CA GLU A 20 24.81 -31.49 -9.90
C GLU A 20 23.83 -32.58 -10.37
N THR A 21 24.04 -33.14 -11.56
CA THR A 21 23.21 -34.26 -12.04
C THR A 21 23.39 -35.51 -11.18
N SER A 22 24.61 -35.79 -10.70
CA SER A 22 24.87 -36.91 -9.79
C SER A 22 24.22 -36.70 -8.42
N LYS A 23 24.18 -35.46 -7.91
CA LYS A 23 23.47 -35.11 -6.66
C LYS A 23 21.96 -35.24 -6.79
N LEU A 24 21.39 -34.80 -7.92
CA LEU A 24 19.96 -34.96 -8.21
C LEU A 24 19.57 -36.43 -8.35
N LEU A 25 20.41 -37.25 -8.97
CA LEU A 25 20.23 -38.70 -9.05
C LEU A 25 20.29 -39.36 -7.67
N ALA A 26 21.29 -39.02 -6.85
CA ALA A 26 21.41 -39.54 -5.48
C ALA A 26 20.20 -39.14 -4.61
N ALA A 27 19.74 -37.89 -4.71
CA ALA A 27 18.55 -37.42 -4.01
C ALA A 27 17.28 -38.16 -4.48
N LYS A 28 17.15 -38.42 -5.80
CA LYS A 28 16.04 -39.19 -6.36
C LYS A 28 16.04 -40.65 -5.90
N ILE A 29 17.22 -41.28 -5.83
CA ILE A 29 17.38 -42.65 -5.33
C ILE A 29 16.99 -42.72 -3.85
N SER A 30 17.50 -41.80 -3.04
CA SER A 30 17.18 -41.74 -1.61
C SER A 30 15.68 -41.52 -1.36
N GLN A 31 15.02 -40.68 -2.18
CA GLN A 31 13.56 -40.48 -2.13
C GLN A 31 12.81 -41.79 -2.43
N LEU A 32 13.19 -42.49 -3.50
CA LEU A 32 12.53 -43.74 -3.91
C LEU A 32 12.73 -44.87 -2.90
N GLU A 33 13.91 -44.95 -2.28
CA GLU A 33 14.19 -45.92 -1.21
C GLU A 33 13.35 -45.63 0.05
N GLN A 34 13.13 -44.34 0.37
CA GLN A 34 12.31 -43.93 1.51
C GLN A 34 10.82 -44.19 1.25
N ASP A 35 10.35 -43.95 0.03
CA ASP A 35 8.97 -44.24 -0.38
C ASP A 35 8.71 -45.77 -0.36
N ALA A 36 9.65 -46.58 -0.87
CA ALA A 36 9.55 -48.05 -0.83
C ALA A 36 9.58 -48.62 0.59
N ALA A 37 10.36 -48.01 1.49
CA ALA A 37 10.34 -48.37 2.91
C ALA A 37 8.97 -48.05 3.56
N GLY A 38 8.39 -46.90 3.22
CA GLY A 38 7.06 -46.50 3.69
C GLY A 38 5.93 -47.42 3.19
N GLU A 39 5.97 -47.86 1.93
CA GLU A 39 5.00 -48.82 1.40
C GLU A 39 5.08 -50.17 2.13
N LYS A 40 6.29 -50.64 2.42
CA LYS A 40 6.50 -51.90 3.14
C LYS A 40 5.98 -51.87 4.58
N ASP A 41 6.11 -50.73 5.26
CA ASP A 41 5.57 -50.55 6.61
C ASP A 41 4.04 -50.48 6.59
N GLN A 42 3.44 -49.81 5.59
CA GLN A 42 1.99 -49.78 5.40
C GLN A 42 1.42 -51.17 5.12
N GLU A 43 2.10 -51.99 4.32
CA GLU A 43 1.66 -53.35 4.01
C GLU A 43 1.69 -54.27 5.24
N GLN A 44 2.69 -54.11 6.11
CA GLN A 44 2.75 -54.82 7.39
C GLN A 44 1.66 -54.36 8.38
N GLU A 45 1.32 -53.08 8.39
CA GLU A 45 0.22 -52.54 9.20
C GLU A 45 -1.12 -53.15 8.78
N ILE A 46 -1.39 -53.20 7.46
CA ILE A 46 -2.59 -53.82 6.90
C ILE A 46 -2.66 -55.31 7.28
N GLU A 47 -1.55 -56.05 7.18
CA GLU A 47 -1.53 -57.46 7.54
C GLU A 47 -1.84 -57.69 9.04
N ARG A 48 -1.36 -56.81 9.92
CA ARG A 48 -1.66 -56.85 11.37
C ARG A 48 -3.13 -56.57 11.65
N GLU A 49 -3.71 -55.55 11.00
CA GLU A 49 -5.14 -55.21 11.11
C GLU A 49 -6.03 -56.35 10.60
N VAL A 50 -5.70 -56.97 9.46
CA VAL A 50 -6.44 -58.13 8.94
C VAL A 50 -6.38 -59.31 9.91
N LYS A 51 -5.20 -59.60 10.49
CA LYS A 51 -5.05 -60.66 11.50
C LYS A 51 -5.84 -60.36 12.78
N LYS A 52 -5.94 -59.10 13.18
CA LYS A 52 -6.72 -58.67 14.34
C LYS A 52 -8.22 -58.79 14.08
N ALA A 53 -8.72 -58.25 12.96
CA ALA A 53 -10.12 -58.36 12.56
C ALA A 53 -10.58 -59.82 12.43
N THR A 54 -9.70 -60.70 11.94
CA THR A 54 -9.96 -62.15 11.84
C THR A 54 -10.07 -62.80 13.21
N ARG A 55 -9.24 -62.40 14.20
CA ARG A 55 -9.34 -62.89 15.58
C ARG A 55 -10.63 -62.40 16.25
N ASP A 56 -10.93 -61.12 16.12
CA ASP A 56 -12.13 -60.49 16.72
C ASP A 56 -13.42 -61.10 16.15
N LEU A 57 -13.46 -61.37 14.84
CA LEU A 57 -14.58 -62.05 14.20
C LEU A 57 -14.77 -63.48 14.74
N ASN A 58 -13.70 -64.27 14.84
CA ASN A 58 -13.77 -65.62 15.40
C ASN A 58 -14.20 -65.63 16.88
N GLN A 59 -13.75 -64.65 17.67
CA GLN A 59 -14.14 -64.49 19.06
C GLN A 59 -15.61 -64.06 19.20
N LEU A 60 -16.14 -63.27 18.28
CA LEU A 60 -17.57 -62.95 18.23
C LEU A 60 -18.41 -64.17 17.85
N LEU A 61 -17.92 -65.01 16.92
CA LEU A 61 -18.63 -66.21 16.48
C LEU A 61 -18.67 -67.32 17.54
N SER A 62 -17.71 -67.36 18.46
CA SER A 62 -17.71 -68.33 19.57
C SER A 62 -18.75 -68.03 20.65
N GLN A 63 -19.29 -66.80 20.70
CA GLN A 63 -20.32 -66.40 21.67
C GLN A 63 -21.72 -66.91 21.32
N PHE A 64 -21.96 -67.32 20.08
CA PHE A 64 -23.28 -67.81 19.64
C PHE A 64 -23.29 -69.33 19.62
N GLU A 65 -24.19 -69.99 20.36
CA GLU A 65 -24.26 -71.47 20.38
C GLU A 65 -24.91 -72.05 19.10
N SER A 66 -25.90 -71.35 18.53
CA SER A 66 -26.61 -71.83 17.34
C SER A 66 -25.83 -71.52 16.04
N PRO A 67 -25.59 -72.52 15.18
CA PRO A 67 -24.96 -72.33 13.87
C PRO A 67 -25.69 -71.34 12.97
N MET A 68 -27.02 -71.27 13.07
CA MET A 68 -27.84 -70.34 12.28
C MET A 68 -27.57 -68.88 12.64
N THR A 69 -27.47 -68.56 13.94
CA THR A 69 -27.22 -67.19 14.41
C THR A 69 -25.79 -66.74 14.11
N ARG A 70 -24.82 -67.68 14.09
CA ARG A 70 -23.46 -67.40 13.59
C ARG A 70 -23.49 -66.99 12.13
N LEU A 71 -24.19 -67.74 11.28
CA LEU A 71 -24.29 -67.47 9.85
C LEU A 71 -24.93 -66.11 9.57
N GLU A 72 -26.02 -65.77 10.25
CA GLU A 72 -26.68 -64.45 10.14
C GLU A 72 -25.75 -63.30 10.55
N THR A 73 -24.99 -63.48 11.63
CA THR A 73 -24.04 -62.48 12.12
C THR A 73 -22.89 -62.27 11.14
N VAL A 74 -22.34 -63.34 10.57
CA VAL A 74 -21.32 -63.28 9.51
C VAL A 74 -21.87 -62.54 8.30
N HIS A 75 -23.06 -62.91 7.81
CA HIS A 75 -23.69 -62.30 6.65
C HIS A 75 -23.93 -60.78 6.86
N LYS A 76 -24.40 -60.40 8.05
CA LYS A 76 -24.55 -58.99 8.44
C LYS A 76 -23.22 -58.24 8.42
N LYS A 77 -22.16 -58.83 8.99
CA LYS A 77 -20.82 -58.23 9.02
C LYS A 77 -20.20 -58.08 7.62
N TYR A 78 -20.38 -59.06 6.73
CA TYR A 78 -19.95 -58.95 5.33
C TYR A 78 -20.72 -57.85 4.58
N THR A 79 -22.02 -57.69 4.86
CA THR A 79 -22.83 -56.64 4.24
C THR A 79 -22.40 -55.24 4.72
N GLU A 80 -22.17 -55.08 6.04
CA GLU A 80 -21.63 -53.85 6.63
C GLU A 80 -20.26 -53.50 6.02
N LEU A 81 -19.33 -54.47 5.96
CA LEU A 81 -18.00 -54.29 5.38
C LEU A 81 -18.06 -53.86 3.90
N LEU A 82 -18.96 -54.44 3.12
CA LEU A 82 -19.16 -54.06 1.72
C LEU A 82 -19.67 -52.61 1.58
N THR A 83 -20.55 -52.16 2.49
CA THR A 83 -21.02 -50.77 2.49
C THR A 83 -19.93 -49.79 2.90
N ASP A 84 -19.13 -50.15 3.89
CA ASP A 84 -18.01 -49.32 4.36
C ASP A 84 -16.90 -49.22 3.30
N MET A 85 -16.58 -50.30 2.59
CA MET A 85 -15.65 -50.28 1.47
C MET A 85 -16.12 -49.32 0.36
N LYS A 86 -17.40 -49.40 -0.04
CA LYS A 86 -17.98 -48.47 -1.04
C LYS A 86 -17.97 -47.01 -0.58
N LYS A 87 -18.12 -46.77 0.72
CA LYS A 87 -18.04 -45.43 1.31
C LYS A 87 -16.59 -44.91 1.28
N LEU A 88 -15.64 -45.76 1.67
CA LEU A 88 -14.22 -45.45 1.66
C LEU A 88 -13.72 -45.11 0.25
N ASP A 89 -14.15 -45.85 -0.78
CA ASP A 89 -13.82 -45.55 -2.19
C ASP A 89 -14.31 -44.17 -2.65
N ARG A 90 -15.52 -43.77 -2.23
CA ARG A 90 -16.08 -42.46 -2.53
C ARG A 90 -15.31 -41.35 -1.83
N ASP A 91 -14.95 -41.56 -0.56
CA ASP A 91 -14.22 -40.58 0.23
C ASP A 91 -12.76 -40.46 -0.24
N TYR A 92 -12.11 -41.56 -0.63
CA TYR A 92 -10.82 -41.55 -1.32
C TYR A 92 -10.88 -40.78 -2.63
N SER A 93 -11.90 -41.03 -3.46
CA SER A 93 -12.09 -40.31 -4.72
C SER A 93 -12.27 -38.80 -4.52
N LYS A 94 -12.99 -38.36 -3.48
CA LYS A 94 -13.11 -36.95 -3.12
C LYS A 94 -11.79 -36.37 -2.60
N SER A 95 -11.10 -37.12 -1.74
CA SER A 95 -9.80 -36.72 -1.19
C SER A 95 -8.75 -36.54 -2.29
N LYS A 96 -8.70 -37.47 -3.25
CA LYS A 96 -7.83 -37.40 -4.43
C LYS A 96 -8.12 -36.15 -5.27
N LYS A 97 -9.39 -35.86 -5.58
CA LYS A 97 -9.77 -34.64 -6.29
C LYS A 97 -9.36 -33.36 -5.55
N ARG A 98 -9.47 -33.35 -4.21
CA ARG A 98 -9.04 -32.22 -3.39
C ARG A 98 -7.53 -32.06 -3.42
N ALA A 99 -6.77 -33.14 -3.37
CA ALA A 99 -5.31 -33.12 -3.50
C ALA A 99 -4.87 -32.59 -4.87
N ASP A 100 -5.48 -33.07 -5.96
CA ASP A 100 -5.20 -32.59 -7.32
C ASP A 100 -5.53 -31.09 -7.50
N GLN A 101 -6.62 -30.63 -6.88
CA GLN A 101 -7.01 -29.23 -6.89
C GLN A 101 -6.01 -28.37 -6.11
N LEU A 102 -5.61 -28.78 -4.91
CA LEU A 102 -4.60 -28.09 -4.11
C LEU A 102 -3.25 -28.01 -4.84
N GLN A 103 -2.87 -29.07 -5.58
CA GLN A 103 -1.66 -29.07 -6.39
C GLN A 103 -1.75 -28.04 -7.52
N LYS A 104 -2.89 -27.98 -8.23
CA LYS A 104 -3.12 -26.96 -9.28
C LYS A 104 -3.10 -25.54 -8.72
N ASP A 105 -3.69 -25.30 -7.56
CA ASP A 105 -3.71 -23.98 -6.94
C ASP A 105 -2.32 -23.56 -6.42
N GLN A 106 -1.53 -24.52 -5.92
CA GLN A 106 -0.12 -24.28 -5.60
C GLN A 106 0.68 -23.85 -6.84
N ASP A 107 0.49 -24.51 -7.98
CA ASP A 107 1.22 -24.19 -9.21
C ASP A 107 0.75 -22.86 -9.83
N LYS A 108 -0.54 -22.54 -9.73
CA LYS A 108 -1.06 -21.20 -10.07
C LYS A 108 -0.41 -20.12 -9.20
N SER A 109 -0.36 -20.31 -7.89
CA SER A 109 0.25 -19.35 -6.95
C SER A 109 1.75 -19.17 -7.22
N LYS A 110 2.49 -20.24 -7.54
CA LYS A 110 3.90 -20.14 -7.96
C LYS A 110 4.07 -19.31 -9.24
N ASN A 111 3.18 -19.49 -10.23
CA ASN A 111 3.21 -18.73 -11.47
C ASN A 111 2.89 -17.24 -11.25
N GLU A 112 1.92 -16.93 -10.41
CA GLU A 112 1.58 -15.55 -10.01
C GLU A 112 2.72 -14.89 -9.26
N LEU A 113 3.34 -15.60 -8.31
CA LEU A 113 4.53 -15.11 -7.60
C LEU A 113 5.67 -14.80 -8.58
N GLY A 114 5.91 -15.67 -9.56
CA GLY A 114 6.89 -15.43 -10.62
C GLY A 114 6.60 -14.14 -11.41
N LYS A 115 5.34 -13.91 -11.81
CA LYS A 115 4.94 -12.66 -12.50
C LYS A 115 5.16 -11.44 -11.60
N THR A 116 4.74 -11.50 -10.34
CA THR A 116 4.93 -10.41 -9.37
C THR A 116 6.40 -10.09 -9.16
N MET A 117 7.26 -11.10 -9.09
CA MET A 117 8.71 -10.92 -8.95
C MET A 117 9.30 -10.23 -10.19
N THR A 118 8.87 -10.60 -11.40
CA THR A 118 9.33 -9.89 -12.62
C THR A 118 8.83 -8.44 -12.70
N MET A 119 7.62 -8.15 -12.23
CA MET A 119 7.09 -6.78 -12.14
C MET A 119 7.88 -5.95 -11.11
N LYS A 120 8.19 -6.55 -9.95
CA LYS A 120 9.04 -5.95 -8.93
C LYS A 120 10.41 -5.60 -9.50
N ASP A 121 11.06 -6.51 -10.22
CA ASP A 121 12.37 -6.27 -10.83
C ASP A 121 12.33 -5.13 -11.89
N LYS A 122 11.24 -5.04 -12.66
CA LYS A 122 11.03 -3.92 -13.60
C LYS A 122 10.86 -2.59 -12.86
N LEU A 123 10.05 -2.55 -11.80
CA LEU A 123 9.85 -1.35 -10.99
C LEU A 123 11.14 -0.92 -10.28
N GLU A 124 11.92 -1.85 -9.73
CA GLU A 124 13.22 -1.53 -9.14
C GLU A 124 14.19 -0.93 -10.16
N LYS A 125 14.20 -1.42 -11.41
CA LYS A 125 15.00 -0.82 -12.50
C LYS A 125 14.54 0.59 -12.82
N LEU A 126 13.24 0.79 -13.02
CA LEU A 126 12.67 2.13 -13.28
C LEU A 126 12.96 3.10 -12.13
N CYS A 127 12.85 2.67 -10.87
CA CYS A 127 13.20 3.49 -9.71
C CYS A 127 14.68 3.88 -9.68
N ARG A 128 15.60 2.96 -10.03
CA ARG A 128 17.04 3.24 -10.12
C ARG A 128 17.35 4.22 -11.25
N GLU A 129 16.73 4.05 -12.42
CA GLU A 129 16.87 4.94 -13.58
C GLU A 129 16.31 6.34 -13.28
N LEU A 130 15.11 6.43 -12.71
CA LEU A 130 14.50 7.70 -12.30
C LEU A 130 15.36 8.44 -11.27
N THR A 131 15.97 7.72 -10.33
CA THR A 131 16.91 8.31 -9.36
C THR A 131 18.17 8.84 -10.04
N LYS A 132 18.67 8.13 -11.06
CA LYS A 132 19.86 8.53 -11.82
C LYS A 132 19.59 9.78 -12.66
N GLU A 133 18.46 9.83 -13.36
CA GLU A 133 18.05 11.01 -14.15
C GLU A 133 17.81 12.23 -13.25
N ASN A 134 17.17 12.07 -12.09
CA ASN A 134 17.02 13.16 -11.12
C ASN A 134 18.37 13.72 -10.63
N LYS A 135 19.37 12.85 -10.38
CA LYS A 135 20.72 13.30 -10.05
C LYS A 135 21.37 14.05 -11.20
N LYS A 136 21.24 13.53 -12.43
CA LYS A 136 21.76 14.18 -13.65
C LYS A 136 21.16 15.57 -13.85
N VAL A 137 19.84 15.70 -13.75
CA VAL A 137 19.14 16.99 -13.84
C VAL A 137 19.61 17.96 -12.75
N LYS A 138 19.78 17.50 -11.51
CA LYS A 138 20.33 18.34 -10.43
C LYS A 138 21.74 18.84 -10.75
N VAL A 139 22.61 17.97 -11.26
CA VAL A 139 23.99 18.33 -11.65
C VAL A 139 23.98 19.31 -12.82
N SER A 140 23.21 19.05 -13.87
CA SER A 140 23.08 19.95 -15.02
C SER A 140 22.55 21.32 -14.62
N ARG A 141 21.52 21.37 -13.77
CA ARG A 141 20.99 22.64 -13.23
C ARG A 141 22.04 23.39 -12.41
N ASN A 142 22.76 22.70 -11.53
CA ASN A 142 23.81 23.33 -10.72
C ASN A 142 24.96 23.85 -11.59
N CYS A 143 25.34 23.11 -12.63
CA CYS A 143 26.35 23.54 -13.60
C CYS A 143 25.89 24.78 -14.37
N PHE A 144 24.64 24.80 -14.83
CA PHE A 144 24.05 25.95 -15.51
C PHE A 144 24.02 27.19 -14.61
N ILE A 145 23.55 27.04 -13.36
CA ILE A 145 23.56 28.13 -12.37
C ILE A 145 24.98 28.64 -12.17
N SER A 146 25.96 27.74 -11.96
CA SER A 146 27.36 28.12 -11.80
C SER A 146 27.88 28.92 -13.00
N SER A 147 27.61 28.47 -14.23
CA SER A 147 28.02 29.19 -15.45
C SER A 147 27.37 30.57 -15.51
N SER A 148 26.06 30.66 -15.30
CA SER A 148 25.33 31.93 -15.35
C SER A 148 25.83 32.95 -14.32
N VAL A 149 26.23 32.50 -13.12
CA VAL A 149 26.81 33.36 -12.09
C VAL A 149 28.19 33.85 -12.50
N THR A 150 29.02 32.97 -13.07
CA THR A 150 30.35 33.36 -13.58
C THR A 150 30.24 34.36 -14.73
N ASP A 151 29.33 34.13 -15.69
CA ASP A 151 29.12 35.02 -16.83
C ASP A 151 28.60 36.40 -16.39
N TYR A 152 27.66 36.42 -15.43
CA TYR A 152 27.17 37.68 -14.84
C TYR A 152 28.27 38.45 -14.11
N GLN A 153 29.12 37.76 -13.33
CA GLN A 153 30.25 38.39 -12.65
C GLN A 153 31.30 38.94 -13.62
N ALA A 154 31.62 38.21 -14.69
CA ALA A 154 32.55 38.65 -15.72
C ALA A 154 32.01 39.89 -16.47
N ASN A 155 30.74 39.87 -16.90
CA ASN A 155 30.11 41.01 -17.57
C ASN A 155 30.06 42.25 -16.69
N ARG A 156 29.79 42.07 -15.39
CA ARG A 156 29.82 43.17 -14.42
C ARG A 156 31.22 43.79 -14.31
N GLN A 157 32.28 42.98 -14.22
CA GLN A 157 33.66 43.48 -14.17
C GLN A 157 34.06 44.24 -15.44
N ILE A 158 33.64 43.74 -16.62
CA ILE A 158 33.89 44.43 -17.89
C ILE A 158 33.19 45.79 -17.92
N SER A 159 31.93 45.85 -17.50
CA SER A 159 31.18 47.12 -17.43
C SER A 159 31.82 48.11 -16.46
N GLU A 160 32.24 47.66 -15.27
CA GLU A 160 32.95 48.51 -14.29
C GLU A 160 34.30 49.00 -14.86
N GLN A 161 35.00 48.17 -15.63
CA GLN A 161 36.27 48.54 -16.27
C GLN A 161 36.06 49.56 -17.41
N ASP A 162 35.04 49.38 -18.24
CA ASP A 162 34.69 50.31 -19.32
C ASP A 162 34.19 51.66 -18.79
N GLU A 163 33.41 51.66 -17.71
CA GLU A 163 33.02 52.89 -17.01
C GLU A 163 34.22 53.61 -16.42
N ASN A 164 35.12 52.91 -15.74
CA ASN A 164 36.35 53.50 -15.22
C ASN A 164 37.23 54.08 -16.32
N LYS A 165 37.35 53.39 -17.45
CA LYS A 165 38.12 53.89 -18.60
C LYS A 165 37.46 55.13 -19.22
N LYS A 166 36.13 55.13 -19.35
CA LYS A 166 35.39 56.32 -19.80
C LYS A 166 35.56 57.48 -18.82
N LEU A 167 35.50 57.23 -17.51
CA LEU A 167 35.74 58.23 -16.48
C LEU A 167 37.17 58.77 -16.54
N GLU A 168 38.16 57.91 -16.78
CA GLU A 168 39.55 58.34 -16.96
C GLU A 168 39.71 59.19 -18.23
N ASP A 169 39.07 58.82 -19.33
CA ASP A 169 39.10 59.59 -20.59
C ASP A 169 38.33 60.91 -20.49
N THR A 170 37.18 60.93 -19.80
CA THR A 170 36.44 62.18 -19.54
C THR A 170 37.17 63.06 -18.55
N GLU A 171 37.86 62.49 -17.55
CA GLU A 171 38.71 63.24 -16.64
C GLU A 171 39.91 63.82 -17.41
N LYS A 172 40.59 63.05 -18.27
CA LYS A 172 41.67 63.55 -19.12
C LYS A 172 41.18 64.67 -20.04
N LYS A 173 40.03 64.48 -20.70
CA LYS A 173 39.40 65.53 -21.53
C LYS A 173 38.99 66.73 -20.69
N ALA A 174 38.45 66.54 -19.49
CA ALA A 174 38.08 67.63 -18.58
C ALA A 174 39.32 68.35 -18.08
N ARG A 175 40.44 67.67 -17.81
CA ARG A 175 41.74 68.29 -17.49
C ARG A 175 42.27 69.08 -18.68
N LEU A 176 42.19 68.54 -19.90
CA LEU A 176 42.57 69.25 -21.12
C LEU A 176 41.68 70.47 -21.37
N ILE A 177 40.36 70.31 -21.29
CA ILE A 177 39.37 71.39 -21.40
C ILE A 177 39.54 72.37 -20.26
N VAL A 178 39.86 71.96 -19.03
CA VAL A 178 40.12 72.87 -17.92
C VAL A 178 41.44 73.59 -18.15
N ASN A 179 42.47 72.97 -18.74
CA ASN A 179 43.68 73.69 -19.13
C ASN A 179 43.39 74.67 -20.27
N GLU A 180 42.73 74.23 -21.34
CA GLU A 180 42.28 75.07 -22.46
C GLU A 180 41.30 76.15 -22.01
N ARG A 181 40.42 75.85 -21.05
CA ARG A 181 39.52 76.80 -20.41
C ARG A 181 40.22 77.59 -19.36
N LEU A 182 41.34 77.20 -18.77
CA LEU A 182 42.10 78.08 -17.90
C LEU A 182 42.89 79.04 -18.77
N ASP A 183 43.37 78.59 -19.94
CA ASP A 183 43.97 79.43 -20.98
C ASP A 183 42.93 80.36 -21.62
N SER A 184 41.74 79.83 -21.95
CA SER A 184 40.60 80.57 -22.48
C SER A 184 39.92 81.38 -21.41
N LEU A 185 39.82 80.96 -20.14
CA LEU A 185 39.32 81.75 -18.99
C LEU A 185 40.41 82.72 -18.54
N LEU A 186 41.67 82.54 -18.86
CA LEU A 186 42.64 83.63 -18.76
C LEU A 186 42.31 84.68 -19.84
N TYR A 187 41.96 84.24 -21.05
CA TYR A 187 41.49 85.05 -22.17
C TYR A 187 40.07 85.64 -21.99
N ASP A 188 39.18 84.93 -21.29
CA ASP A 188 37.77 85.22 -21.06
C ASP A 188 37.62 85.78 -19.65
N ILE A 189 38.54 85.66 -18.69
CA ILE A 189 38.61 86.61 -17.56
C ILE A 189 39.08 87.94 -18.14
N GLN A 190 39.91 87.94 -19.18
CA GLN A 190 40.14 89.13 -20.01
C GLN A 190 38.86 89.61 -20.74
N ASP A 191 38.00 88.71 -21.25
CA ASP A 191 36.82 89.06 -22.09
C ASP A 191 35.44 89.07 -21.37
N VAL A 192 35.31 88.45 -20.20
CA VAL A 192 34.15 88.38 -19.26
C VAL A 192 34.37 89.33 -18.08
N MET A 193 35.60 89.82 -17.87
CA MET A 193 35.73 91.22 -17.44
C MET A 193 35.04 92.19 -18.44
N ALA A 194 34.85 91.79 -19.71
CA ALA A 194 34.21 92.62 -20.74
C ALA A 194 32.73 92.27 -21.04
N ALA A 195 32.22 91.04 -20.82
CA ALA A 195 30.81 90.72 -21.09
C ALA A 195 30.26 89.48 -20.36
N LYS A 196 29.06 89.59 -19.77
CA LYS A 196 28.45 88.63 -18.84
C LYS A 196 27.20 87.92 -19.42
N GLY A 197 27.20 86.57 -19.41
CA GLY A 197 26.14 85.58 -19.11
C GLY A 197 24.76 85.52 -19.83
N ASN A 198 24.27 84.29 -20.13
CA ASN A 198 22.81 83.99 -20.06
C ASN A 198 22.46 82.46 -19.98
N PRO A 199 21.37 82.04 -19.28
CA PRO A 199 20.94 80.65 -19.04
C PRO A 199 19.61 80.28 -19.76
N ARG A 200 19.59 79.22 -20.58
CA ARG A 200 18.36 78.76 -21.26
C ARG A 200 18.12 77.24 -21.28
N ASN A 201 18.98 76.43 -20.64
CA ASN A 201 18.95 74.97 -20.74
C ASN A 201 18.05 74.23 -19.74
N GLU A 202 17.41 74.91 -18.78
CA GLU A 202 16.82 74.25 -17.59
C GLU A 202 15.43 73.64 -17.79
N LYS A 203 14.66 74.01 -18.83
CA LYS A 203 13.23 73.64 -18.92
C LYS A 203 12.92 72.35 -19.68
N VAL A 204 13.80 71.87 -20.53
CA VAL A 204 13.55 70.66 -21.37
C VAL A 204 13.82 69.36 -20.58
N ASP A 205 14.57 69.44 -19.48
CA ASP A 205 14.95 68.29 -18.65
C ASP A 205 13.79 67.77 -17.77
N LEU A 206 12.91 68.68 -17.33
CA LEU A 206 11.86 68.39 -16.33
C LEU A 206 10.72 67.49 -16.86
N GLU A 207 10.35 67.60 -18.14
CA GLU A 207 9.23 66.82 -18.71
C GLU A 207 9.63 65.36 -19.01
N LEU A 208 10.88 65.13 -19.42
CA LEU A 208 11.42 63.79 -19.64
C LEU A 208 11.58 63.03 -18.32
N GLU A 209 12.00 63.74 -17.26
CA GLU A 209 12.16 63.18 -15.92
C GLU A 209 10.81 62.69 -15.34
N GLU A 210 9.74 63.46 -15.54
CA GLU A 210 8.39 63.07 -15.08
C GLU A 210 7.87 61.80 -15.78
N ALA A 211 8.02 61.72 -17.11
CA ALA A 211 7.58 60.55 -17.88
C ALA A 211 8.35 59.28 -17.47
N LEU A 212 9.64 59.41 -17.16
CA LEU A 212 10.47 58.31 -16.68
C LEU A 212 10.06 57.87 -15.27
N ARG A 213 9.72 58.82 -14.39
CA ARG A 213 9.22 58.54 -13.04
C ARG A 213 7.92 57.74 -13.04
N VAL A 214 6.97 58.09 -13.92
CA VAL A 214 5.70 57.36 -14.05
C VAL A 214 5.94 55.92 -14.53
N LYS A 215 6.79 55.71 -15.54
CA LYS A 215 7.11 54.36 -16.03
C LYS A 215 7.79 53.50 -14.96
N LEU A 216 8.76 54.05 -14.22
CA LEU A 216 9.42 53.34 -13.13
C LEU A 216 8.43 52.95 -12.01
N LYS A 217 7.47 53.83 -11.71
CA LYS A 217 6.42 53.54 -10.72
C LYS A 217 5.52 52.39 -11.16
N THR A 218 5.05 52.38 -12.41
CA THR A 218 4.21 51.29 -12.94
C THR A 218 4.96 49.96 -12.93
N ILE A 219 6.24 49.95 -13.31
CA ILE A 219 7.08 48.74 -13.25
C ILE A 219 7.19 48.24 -11.80
N SER A 220 7.41 49.13 -10.83
CA SER A 220 7.44 48.77 -9.40
C SER A 220 6.14 48.11 -8.94
N GLU A 221 4.98 48.70 -9.29
CA GLU A 221 3.66 48.18 -8.90
C GLU A 221 3.37 46.79 -9.53
N GLN A 222 3.86 46.55 -10.76
CA GLN A 222 3.79 45.24 -11.40
C GLN A 222 4.63 44.19 -10.66
N PHE A 223 5.84 44.55 -10.21
CA PHE A 223 6.68 43.65 -9.41
C PHE A 223 6.05 43.32 -8.07
N ASP A 224 5.46 44.30 -7.38
CA ASP A 224 4.77 44.09 -6.10
C ASP A 224 3.59 43.12 -6.25
N THR A 225 2.81 43.28 -7.33
CA THR A 225 1.67 42.41 -7.64
C THR A 225 2.13 40.98 -7.94
N ARG A 226 3.23 40.83 -8.70
CA ARG A 226 3.82 39.52 -8.99
C ARG A 226 4.37 38.86 -7.72
N GLU A 227 5.01 39.62 -6.83
CA GLU A 227 5.49 39.11 -5.55
C GLU A 227 4.33 38.62 -4.66
N LEU A 228 3.24 39.39 -4.58
CA LEU A 228 2.02 38.98 -3.89
C LEU A 228 1.42 37.69 -4.45
N HIS A 229 1.38 37.55 -5.77
CA HIS A 229 0.92 36.32 -6.42
C HIS A 229 1.78 35.11 -6.02
N TYR A 230 3.11 35.23 -6.07
CA TYR A 230 4.00 34.15 -5.65
C TYR A 230 3.87 33.81 -4.16
N LYS A 231 3.72 34.81 -3.29
CA LYS A 231 3.45 34.57 -1.86
C LYS A 231 2.15 33.79 -1.65
N SER A 232 1.10 34.09 -2.42
CA SER A 232 -0.16 33.34 -2.37
C SER A 232 0.01 31.90 -2.86
N LEU A 233 0.74 31.71 -3.96
CA LEU A 233 1.02 30.39 -4.53
C LEU A 233 1.83 29.51 -3.58
N LEU A 234 2.85 30.08 -2.93
CA LEU A 234 3.66 29.39 -1.93
C LEU A 234 2.80 28.92 -0.75
N ARG A 235 1.92 29.77 -0.21
CA ARG A 235 0.98 29.37 0.85
C ARG A 235 0.08 28.20 0.44
N SER A 236 -0.40 28.20 -0.80
CA SER A 236 -1.20 27.08 -1.32
C SER A 236 -0.37 25.79 -1.39
N LYS A 237 0.90 25.87 -1.80
CA LYS A 237 1.80 24.72 -1.84
C LYS A 237 2.17 24.22 -0.45
N ASP A 238 2.36 25.10 0.52
CA ASP A 238 2.60 24.71 1.90
C ASP A 238 1.40 23.97 2.50
N SER A 239 0.16 24.44 2.24
CA SER A 239 -1.05 23.72 2.66
C SER A 239 -1.21 22.36 1.97
N GLU A 240 -0.84 22.25 0.70
CA GLU A 240 -0.84 20.98 -0.04
C GLU A 240 0.17 19.98 0.56
N ILE A 241 1.39 20.44 0.84
CA ILE A 241 2.45 19.63 1.48
C ILE A 241 2.00 19.18 2.88
N GLN A 242 1.37 20.04 3.67
CA GLN A 242 0.83 19.67 4.98
C GLN A 242 -0.23 18.57 4.86
N SER A 243 -1.19 18.71 3.92
CA SER A 243 -2.21 17.69 3.70
C SER A 243 -1.61 16.33 3.29
N LEU A 244 -0.62 16.34 2.40
CA LEU A 244 0.07 15.12 1.97
C LEU A 244 0.88 14.50 3.10
N THR A 245 1.55 15.31 3.91
CA THR A 245 2.28 14.85 5.11
C THR A 245 1.36 14.15 6.09
N THR A 246 0.22 14.75 6.44
CA THR A 246 -0.76 14.13 7.35
C THR A 246 -1.33 12.82 6.78
N LYS A 247 -1.62 12.76 5.47
CA LYS A 247 -2.06 11.52 4.82
C LYS A 247 -1.00 10.42 4.89
N TYR A 248 0.26 10.78 4.67
CA TYR A 248 1.38 9.85 4.80
C TYR A 248 1.53 9.32 6.24
N GLU A 249 1.42 10.20 7.24
CA GLU A 249 1.49 9.82 8.65
C GLU A 249 0.37 8.86 9.05
N GLU A 250 -0.86 9.09 8.57
CA GLU A 250 -1.97 8.17 8.86
C GLU A 250 -1.77 6.80 8.21
N GLN A 251 -1.30 6.75 6.95
CA GLN A 251 -0.98 5.48 6.30
C GLN A 251 0.16 4.73 7.00
N ARG A 252 1.17 5.47 7.47
CA ARG A 252 2.25 4.89 8.28
C ARG A 252 1.72 4.30 9.58
N ARG A 253 0.81 4.99 10.27
CA ARG A 253 0.18 4.53 11.51
C ARG A 253 -0.65 3.26 11.30
N ILE A 254 -1.40 3.18 10.19
CA ILE A 254 -2.16 1.98 9.82
C ILE A 254 -1.22 0.79 9.61
N ALA A 255 -0.14 0.97 8.83
CA ALA A 255 0.84 -0.08 8.59
C ALA A 255 1.56 -0.53 9.88
N GLU A 256 1.91 0.40 10.76
CA GLU A 256 2.49 0.10 12.08
C GLU A 256 1.53 -0.70 12.96
N ASN A 257 0.25 -0.33 12.99
CA ASN A 257 -0.80 -1.04 13.73
C ASN A 257 -1.03 -2.45 13.19
N GLU A 258 -1.06 -2.62 11.87
CA GLU A 258 -1.21 -3.94 11.24
C GLU A 258 0.01 -4.83 11.52
N THR A 259 1.22 -4.27 11.44
CA THR A 259 2.45 -4.96 11.83
C THR A 259 2.43 -5.35 13.31
N ALA A 260 1.96 -4.48 14.20
CA ALA A 260 1.82 -4.77 15.63
C ALA A 260 0.80 -5.89 15.88
N ARG A 261 -0.34 -5.86 15.18
CA ARG A 261 -1.36 -6.91 15.24
C ARG A 261 -0.81 -8.25 14.73
N GLY A 262 -0.05 -8.24 13.63
CA GLY A 262 0.63 -9.41 13.10
C GLY A 262 1.62 -10.01 14.11
N ARG A 263 2.43 -9.17 14.77
CA ARG A 263 3.33 -9.63 15.85
C ARG A 263 2.57 -10.24 17.03
N ALA A 264 1.48 -9.63 17.47
CA ALA A 264 0.66 -10.16 18.56
C ALA A 264 0.04 -11.52 18.21
N LEU A 265 -0.49 -11.66 16.99
CA LEU A 265 -1.05 -12.93 16.52
C LEU A 265 0.04 -14.01 16.39
N SER A 266 1.21 -13.66 15.86
CA SER A 266 2.34 -14.58 15.77
C SER A 266 2.80 -15.05 17.15
N ALA A 267 2.84 -14.16 18.15
CA ALA A 267 3.16 -14.52 19.52
C ALA A 267 2.11 -15.47 20.11
N GLN A 268 0.82 -15.24 19.82
CA GLN A 268 -0.27 -16.11 20.25
C GLN A 268 -0.22 -17.50 19.60
N VAL A 269 0.08 -17.58 18.31
CA VAL A 269 0.28 -18.87 17.62
C VAL A 269 1.48 -19.62 18.21
N SER A 270 2.56 -18.91 18.53
CA SER A 270 3.73 -19.50 19.18
C SER A 270 3.41 -20.05 20.56
N THR A 271 2.63 -19.34 21.38
CA THR A 271 2.24 -19.85 22.71
C THR A 271 1.31 -21.05 22.60
N PHE A 272 0.35 -21.05 21.67
CA PHE A 272 -0.49 -22.24 21.43
C PHE A 272 0.33 -23.45 20.99
N SER A 273 1.26 -23.27 20.04
CA SER A 273 2.15 -24.34 19.59
C SER A 273 3.01 -24.90 20.73
N HIS A 274 3.51 -24.03 21.61
CA HIS A 274 4.24 -24.47 22.80
C HIS A 274 3.36 -25.29 23.76
N THR A 275 2.16 -24.81 24.07
CA THR A 275 1.23 -25.54 24.95
C THR A 275 0.80 -26.89 24.35
N GLU A 276 0.66 -26.98 23.02
CA GLU A 276 0.38 -28.23 22.33
C GLU A 276 1.55 -29.22 22.46
N ALA A 277 2.79 -28.74 22.32
CA ALA A 277 3.98 -29.56 22.46
C ALA A 277 4.12 -30.11 23.90
N GLU A 278 3.85 -29.29 24.91
CA GLU A 278 3.84 -29.72 26.32
C GLU A 278 2.77 -30.79 26.57
N LEU A 279 1.54 -30.61 26.06
CA LEU A 279 0.47 -31.60 26.20
C LEU A 279 0.82 -32.93 25.51
N ARG A 280 1.44 -32.88 24.32
CA ARG A 280 1.95 -34.08 23.64
C ARG A 280 3.03 -34.78 24.44
N SER A 281 3.95 -34.03 25.05
CA SER A 281 4.99 -34.60 25.90
C SER A 281 4.40 -35.29 27.12
N GLN A 282 3.45 -34.66 27.80
CA GLN A 282 2.75 -35.26 28.94
C GLN A 282 2.04 -36.55 28.54
N LEU A 283 1.31 -36.56 27.41
CA LEU A 283 0.64 -37.75 26.91
C LEU A 283 1.63 -38.91 26.65
N ASN A 284 2.77 -38.63 26.05
CA ASN A 284 3.82 -39.63 25.83
C ASN A 284 4.33 -40.23 27.15
N ILE A 285 4.56 -39.40 28.17
CA ILE A 285 4.98 -39.88 29.50
C ILE A 285 3.91 -40.80 30.11
N TYR A 286 2.62 -40.47 29.96
CA TYR A 286 1.53 -41.32 30.44
C TYR A 286 1.48 -42.66 29.72
N VAL A 287 1.61 -42.66 28.38
CA VAL A 287 1.67 -43.89 27.58
C VAL A 287 2.83 -44.78 28.02
N GLU A 288 3.99 -44.19 28.29
CA GLU A 288 5.18 -44.92 28.73
C GLU A 288 5.03 -45.50 30.15
N LYS A 289 4.46 -44.74 31.09
CA LYS A 289 4.11 -45.24 32.42
C LYS A 289 3.08 -46.38 32.36
N PHE A 290 2.06 -46.25 31.52
CA PHE A 290 1.05 -47.30 31.34
C PHE A 290 1.69 -48.58 30.81
N LYS A 291 2.59 -48.45 29.84
CA LYS A 291 3.37 -49.56 29.28
C LYS A 291 4.26 -50.23 30.33
N GLN A 292 4.93 -49.45 31.20
CA GLN A 292 5.73 -49.99 32.32
C GLN A 292 4.89 -50.84 33.30
N VAL A 293 3.67 -50.42 33.62
CA VAL A 293 2.78 -51.20 34.49
C VAL A 293 2.43 -52.54 33.82
N CYS A 294 2.05 -52.53 32.54
CA CYS A 294 1.78 -53.75 31.79
C CYS A 294 3.02 -54.66 31.65
N ASP A 295 4.20 -54.09 31.37
CA ASP A 295 5.45 -54.86 31.21
C ASP A 295 5.96 -55.43 32.55
N SER A 296 5.61 -54.81 33.68
CA SER A 296 5.96 -55.29 35.02
C SER A 296 5.12 -56.50 35.50
N GLU A 297 3.98 -56.76 34.86
CA GLU A 297 3.16 -57.96 35.12
C GLU A 297 3.66 -59.20 34.35
N ASP A 298 4.50 -59.03 33.31
CA ASP A 298 4.91 -60.11 32.41
C ASP A 298 6.34 -60.65 32.65
N LYS A 299 7.05 -60.13 33.66
CA LYS A 299 8.43 -60.58 33.99
C LYS A 299 8.62 -60.98 35.45
N GLY A 300 8.30 -62.22 35.77
CA GLY A 300 8.75 -62.87 37.00
C GLY A 300 8.88 -64.39 36.82
N PRO A 301 10.07 -64.99 36.93
CA PRO A 301 10.18 -66.44 37.06
C PRO A 301 9.92 -66.85 38.52
N GLN A 302 9.01 -67.81 38.69
CA GLN A 302 8.79 -68.65 39.87
C GLN A 302 8.33 -67.97 41.17
N GLY A 303 7.04 -68.16 41.48
CA GLY A 303 6.60 -68.88 42.68
C GLY A 303 7.11 -68.42 44.05
N VAL A 304 6.76 -67.22 44.49
CA VAL A 304 6.56 -66.91 45.92
C VAL A 304 5.34 -66.00 46.05
N CYS A 305 4.35 -66.42 46.83
CA CYS A 305 3.19 -65.60 47.18
C CYS A 305 3.68 -64.32 47.87
N ARG A 306 3.71 -63.21 47.14
CA ARG A 306 3.83 -61.88 47.73
C ARG A 306 2.53 -61.63 48.49
N ASP A 307 2.64 -61.28 49.77
CA ASP A 307 1.55 -60.98 50.70
C ASP A 307 0.27 -60.48 49.98
N PRO A 308 -0.80 -61.30 49.93
CA PRO A 308 -2.06 -60.96 49.24
C PRO A 308 -2.66 -59.65 49.74
N THR A 309 -2.38 -59.28 50.99
CA THR A 309 -2.87 -58.05 51.61
C THR A 309 -2.13 -56.82 51.09
N LEU A 310 -0.85 -56.96 50.76
CA LEU A 310 0.00 -55.88 50.23
C LEU A 310 -0.25 -55.68 48.73
N THR A 311 -0.54 -56.74 47.98
CA THR A 311 -0.91 -56.66 46.56
C THR A 311 -2.32 -56.10 46.38
N VAL A 312 -3.28 -56.52 47.22
CA VAL A 312 -4.64 -55.92 47.20
C VAL A 312 -4.59 -54.44 47.59
N LYS A 313 -3.86 -54.05 48.64
CA LYS A 313 -3.68 -52.63 48.97
C LYS A 313 -2.99 -51.85 47.86
N LYS A 314 -1.95 -52.40 47.22
CA LYS A 314 -1.30 -51.72 46.08
C LYS A 314 -2.24 -51.57 44.88
N VAL A 315 -3.05 -52.59 44.59
CA VAL A 315 -4.04 -52.53 43.52
C VAL A 315 -5.12 -51.51 43.88
N GLU A 316 -5.59 -51.49 45.12
CA GLU A 316 -6.60 -50.55 45.62
C GLU A 316 -6.08 -49.10 45.65
N ASP A 317 -4.84 -48.87 46.08
CA ASP A 317 -4.18 -47.56 46.02
C ASP A 317 -3.97 -47.11 44.56
N THR A 318 -3.63 -48.03 43.66
CA THR A 318 -3.48 -47.73 42.21
C THR A 318 -4.84 -47.48 41.56
N LEU A 319 -5.89 -48.18 42.00
CA LEU A 319 -7.27 -47.98 41.55
C LEU A 319 -7.82 -46.65 42.06
N ASN A 320 -7.54 -46.28 43.32
CA ASN A 320 -7.93 -44.98 43.86
C ASN A 320 -7.18 -43.82 43.19
N ASN A 321 -5.87 -43.96 42.96
CA ASN A 321 -5.09 -42.96 42.21
C ASN A 321 -5.60 -42.81 40.77
N SER A 322 -5.87 -43.93 40.09
CA SER A 322 -6.41 -43.88 38.73
C SER A 322 -7.83 -43.30 38.71
N ASN A 323 -8.67 -43.56 39.71
CA ASN A 323 -9.99 -42.95 39.84
C ASN A 323 -9.93 -41.44 40.06
N GLU A 324 -9.06 -40.93 40.93
CA GLU A 324 -8.84 -39.48 41.06
C GLU A 324 -8.34 -38.88 39.76
N LEU A 325 -7.44 -39.56 39.04
CA LEU A 325 -6.92 -39.12 37.75
C LEU A 325 -8.00 -39.12 36.65
N PHE A 326 -8.91 -40.10 36.65
CA PHE A 326 -10.06 -40.09 35.75
C PHE A 326 -11.02 -38.95 36.08
N LEU A 327 -11.20 -38.63 37.37
CA LEU A 327 -12.02 -37.49 37.79
C LEU A 327 -11.38 -36.16 37.38
N THR A 328 -10.05 -36.01 37.50
CA THR A 328 -9.36 -34.80 37.03
C THR A 328 -9.41 -34.69 35.52
N PHE A 329 -9.15 -35.75 34.76
CA PHE A 329 -9.29 -35.73 33.29
C PHE A 329 -10.70 -35.42 32.84
N ARG A 330 -11.73 -35.98 33.51
CA ARG A 330 -13.12 -35.68 33.19
C ARG A 330 -13.45 -34.21 33.44
N LYS A 331 -12.95 -33.64 34.55
CA LYS A 331 -13.10 -32.23 34.88
C LYS A 331 -12.37 -31.33 33.89
N GLU A 332 -11.14 -31.67 33.52
CA GLU A 332 -10.34 -30.95 32.53
C GLU A 332 -10.95 -31.02 31.13
N MET A 333 -11.45 -32.18 30.71
CA MET A 333 -12.19 -32.32 29.44
C MET A 333 -13.47 -31.48 29.44
N GLU A 334 -14.20 -31.42 30.56
CA GLU A 334 -15.35 -30.52 30.69
C GLU A 334 -14.96 -29.05 30.61
N GLU A 335 -13.87 -28.65 31.26
CA GLU A 335 -13.36 -27.28 31.22
C GLU A 335 -12.87 -26.91 29.81
N MET A 336 -12.16 -27.80 29.14
CA MET A 336 -11.75 -27.65 27.75
C MET A 336 -12.95 -27.56 26.82
N SER A 337 -13.96 -28.41 26.99
CA SER A 337 -15.19 -28.34 26.19
C SER A 337 -15.95 -27.02 26.40
N LYS A 338 -16.01 -26.53 27.65
CA LYS A 338 -16.57 -25.19 27.97
C LYS A 338 -15.73 -24.07 27.34
N LYS A 339 -14.41 -24.17 27.36
CA LYS A 339 -13.48 -23.21 26.75
C LYS A 339 -13.63 -23.19 25.22
N THR A 340 -13.72 -24.35 24.57
CA THR A 340 -13.99 -24.45 23.13
C THR A 340 -15.30 -23.76 22.76
N LYS A 341 -16.39 -24.02 23.48
CA LYS A 341 -17.67 -23.34 23.24
C LYS A 341 -17.61 -21.82 23.46
N ARG A 342 -16.80 -21.34 24.40
CA ARG A 342 -16.58 -19.89 24.61
C ARG A 342 -15.80 -19.29 23.44
N LEU A 343 -14.72 -19.94 23.02
CA LEU A 343 -13.90 -19.49 21.90
C LEU A 343 -14.68 -19.52 20.59
N GLU A 344 -15.54 -20.52 20.36
CA GLU A 344 -16.43 -20.56 19.18
C GLU A 344 -17.39 -19.36 19.16
N LYS A 345 -17.99 -19.01 20.31
CA LYS A 345 -18.86 -17.82 20.44
C LYS A 345 -18.11 -16.51 20.23
N GLU A 346 -16.91 -16.39 20.80
CA GLU A 346 -16.06 -15.22 20.63
C GLU A 346 -15.62 -15.08 19.16
N ASN A 347 -15.23 -16.17 18.52
CA ASN A 347 -14.84 -16.21 17.11
C ASN A 347 -16.01 -15.81 16.20
N HIS A 348 -17.21 -16.35 16.43
CA HIS A 348 -18.42 -15.89 15.73
C HIS A 348 -18.70 -14.40 15.92
N THR A 349 -18.50 -13.88 17.13
CA THR A 349 -18.69 -12.45 17.41
C THR A 349 -17.66 -11.59 16.70
N LEU A 350 -16.39 -12.01 16.69
CA LEU A 350 -15.32 -11.34 15.96
C LEU A 350 -15.57 -11.36 14.45
N ASN A 351 -16.04 -12.50 13.91
CA ASN A 351 -16.35 -12.61 12.50
C ASN A 351 -17.50 -11.66 12.10
N ARG A 352 -18.56 -11.58 12.91
CA ARG A 352 -19.65 -10.60 12.69
C ARG A 352 -19.16 -9.15 12.74
N LYS A 353 -18.27 -8.82 13.69
CA LYS A 353 -17.68 -7.47 13.78
C LYS A 353 -16.79 -7.17 12.58
N HIS A 354 -16.02 -8.15 12.11
CA HIS A 354 -15.18 -8.04 10.93
C HIS A 354 -16.02 -7.82 9.67
N GLU A 355 -17.07 -8.62 9.46
CA GLU A 355 -18.02 -8.44 8.36
C GLU A 355 -18.71 -7.07 8.40
N GLN A 356 -19.12 -6.60 9.59
CA GLN A 356 -19.71 -5.28 9.74
C GLN A 356 -18.71 -4.16 9.40
N THR A 357 -17.47 -4.28 9.87
CA THR A 357 -16.42 -3.29 9.56
C THR A 357 -16.12 -3.27 8.07
N ASN A 358 -16.05 -4.43 7.43
CA ASN A 358 -15.84 -4.52 5.99
C ASN A 358 -17.00 -3.90 5.20
N ARG A 359 -18.25 -4.13 5.61
CA ARG A 359 -19.42 -3.45 4.99
C ARG A 359 -19.31 -1.93 5.11
N ASN A 360 -19.00 -1.42 6.31
CA ASN A 360 -18.86 0.04 6.52
C ASN A 360 -17.71 0.62 5.68
N ILE A 361 -16.59 -0.10 5.53
CA ILE A 361 -15.47 0.34 4.69
C ILE A 361 -15.88 0.43 3.22
N LEU A 362 -16.61 -0.55 2.71
CA LEU A 362 -17.11 -0.53 1.34
C LEU A 362 -18.07 0.65 1.12
N GLU A 363 -19.01 0.87 2.03
CA GLU A 363 -19.95 1.99 1.96
C GLU A 363 -19.24 3.35 1.96
N MET A 364 -18.24 3.53 2.84
CA MET A 364 -17.41 4.76 2.84
C MET A 364 -16.59 4.91 1.55
N ALA A 365 -16.11 3.82 0.96
CA ALA A 365 -15.39 3.86 -0.32
C ALA A 365 -16.32 4.29 -1.46
N GLU A 366 -17.53 3.72 -1.52
CA GLU A 366 -18.56 4.09 -2.50
C GLU A 366 -19.01 5.54 -2.35
N GLU A 367 -19.22 6.02 -1.11
CA GLU A 367 -19.55 7.43 -0.84
C GLU A 367 -18.41 8.35 -1.30
N ARG A 368 -17.16 7.98 -1.02
CA ARG A 368 -15.99 8.75 -1.47
C ARG A 368 -15.92 8.82 -3.00
N THR A 369 -16.19 7.73 -3.70
CA THR A 369 -16.23 7.70 -5.17
C THR A 369 -17.35 8.59 -5.71
N ARG A 370 -18.57 8.49 -5.16
CA ARG A 370 -19.69 9.38 -5.54
C ARG A 370 -19.37 10.86 -5.32
N ASN A 371 -18.76 11.20 -4.18
CA ASN A 371 -18.36 12.58 -3.88
C ASN A 371 -17.24 13.07 -4.83
N GLN A 372 -16.31 12.20 -5.19
CA GLN A 372 -15.24 12.51 -6.14
C GLN A 372 -15.80 12.79 -7.54
N GLU A 373 -16.71 11.95 -8.04
CA GLU A 373 -17.40 12.15 -9.32
C GLU A 373 -18.21 13.45 -9.34
N ALA A 374 -18.92 13.75 -8.25
CA ALA A 374 -19.65 15.02 -8.12
C ALA A 374 -18.71 16.22 -8.17
N LEU A 375 -17.58 16.17 -7.46
CA LEU A 375 -16.56 17.23 -7.47
C LEU A 375 -15.94 17.41 -8.86
N GLU A 376 -15.67 16.32 -9.59
CA GLU A 376 -15.19 16.38 -10.97
C GLU A 376 -16.25 16.96 -11.90
N GLY A 377 -17.52 16.60 -11.73
CA GLY A 377 -18.64 17.22 -12.43
C GLY A 377 -18.71 18.73 -12.22
N TRP A 378 -18.55 19.19 -10.96
CA TRP A 378 -18.48 20.62 -10.65
C TRP A 378 -17.23 21.28 -11.26
N ARG A 379 -16.06 20.63 -11.22
CA ARG A 379 -14.84 21.15 -11.86
C ARG A 379 -15.02 21.31 -13.37
N ARG A 380 -15.62 20.35 -14.06
CA ARG A 380 -15.91 20.44 -15.50
C ARG A 380 -16.86 21.60 -15.80
N LYS A 381 -17.93 21.78 -15.00
CA LYS A 381 -18.84 22.93 -15.13
C LYS A 381 -18.11 24.27 -14.92
N CYS A 382 -17.27 24.37 -13.89
CA CYS A 382 -16.45 25.56 -13.66
C CYS A 382 -15.50 25.84 -14.84
N GLN A 383 -14.79 24.83 -15.33
CA GLN A 383 -13.89 24.95 -16.49
C GLN A 383 -14.66 25.37 -17.75
N HIS A 384 -15.86 24.83 -17.98
CA HIS A 384 -16.70 25.21 -19.10
C HIS A 384 -17.13 26.67 -19.01
N LEU A 385 -17.55 27.13 -17.82
CA LEU A 385 -17.91 28.53 -17.57
C LEU A 385 -16.71 29.46 -17.73
N GLU A 386 -15.54 29.08 -17.21
CA GLU A 386 -14.29 29.82 -17.39
C GLU A 386 -13.91 29.94 -18.88
N ALA A 387 -14.02 28.84 -19.64
CA ALA A 387 -13.76 28.83 -21.07
C ALA A 387 -14.78 29.68 -21.84
N LEU A 388 -16.05 29.66 -21.44
CA LEU A 388 -17.08 30.53 -22.02
C LEU A 388 -16.77 32.01 -21.73
N CYS A 389 -16.42 32.36 -20.49
CA CYS A 389 -16.02 33.71 -20.11
C CYS A 389 -14.80 34.18 -20.93
N ARG A 390 -13.78 33.32 -21.10
CA ARG A 390 -12.62 33.63 -21.96
C ARG A 390 -13.00 33.85 -23.42
N ARG A 391 -13.87 33.00 -23.99
CA ARG A 391 -14.37 33.17 -25.36
C ARG A 391 -15.18 34.46 -25.54
N MET A 392 -16.01 34.82 -24.56
CA MET A 392 -16.77 36.07 -24.57
C MET A 392 -15.87 37.30 -24.45
N GLN A 393 -14.82 37.24 -23.65
CA GLN A 393 -13.79 38.28 -23.57
C GLN A 393 -13.03 38.43 -24.89
N ALA A 394 -12.67 37.31 -25.54
CA ALA A 394 -11.98 37.29 -26.84
C ALA A 394 -12.84 37.82 -28.00
N GLN A 395 -14.16 37.59 -27.99
CA GLN A 395 -15.10 38.13 -29.00
C GLN A 395 -15.43 39.63 -28.82
N GLY A 396 -14.65 40.37 -28.03
CA GLY A 396 -14.74 41.84 -28.00
C GLY A 396 -15.95 42.41 -27.25
N ARG A 397 -16.68 41.61 -26.47
CA ARG A 397 -17.65 42.13 -25.48
C ARG A 397 -17.02 42.48 -24.14
N GLY A 398 -15.69 42.50 -24.09
CA GLY A 398 -14.87 42.96 -22.97
C GLY A 398 -13.72 43.84 -23.45
N ALA A 399 -13.95 44.74 -24.41
CA ALA A 399 -13.01 45.81 -24.71
C ALA A 399 -13.06 46.84 -23.57
N GLY A 400 -12.20 46.63 -22.59
CA GLY A 400 -12.02 47.54 -21.46
C GLY A 400 -10.73 47.20 -20.74
N LEU A 401 -9.63 47.72 -21.29
CA LEU A 401 -8.27 47.72 -20.74
C LEU A 401 -7.51 46.39 -20.91
N THR A 402 -6.67 46.30 -21.94
CA THR A 402 -5.19 46.20 -21.85
C THR A 402 -4.63 45.75 -23.22
N GLU A 403 -4.22 46.73 -24.04
CA GLU A 403 -3.24 46.64 -25.13
C GLU A 403 -1.84 46.86 -24.49
N CYS A 404 -0.69 46.27 -24.81
CA CYS A 404 -0.12 45.38 -25.85
C CYS A 404 0.91 44.47 -25.10
N ASP A 405 1.50 43.38 -25.59
CA ASP A 405 2.36 43.25 -26.78
C ASP A 405 2.83 41.79 -26.94
N GLU A 406 3.27 41.47 -28.14
CA GLU A 406 3.40 40.18 -28.83
C GLU A 406 4.47 39.19 -28.30
N HIS A 407 4.21 37.89 -28.42
CA HIS A 407 4.94 37.04 -29.38
C HIS A 407 4.30 35.65 -29.55
N LEU A 408 4.13 35.31 -30.82
CA LEU A 408 3.67 34.07 -31.42
C LEU A 408 4.52 32.86 -31.01
N ASP A 409 3.87 31.73 -30.77
CA ASP A 409 4.18 30.51 -31.52
C ASP A 409 2.93 29.63 -31.60
N HIS A 410 2.58 29.35 -32.85
CA HIS A 410 1.47 28.54 -33.30
C HIS A 410 2.10 27.25 -33.79
N ASP A 411 1.84 26.15 -33.09
CA ASP A 411 2.00 24.80 -33.64
C ASP A 411 0.69 24.07 -33.42
N ASP A 412 -0.16 24.17 -34.44
CA ASP A 412 -1.30 23.31 -34.70
C ASP A 412 -0.91 22.38 -35.85
N GLU A 413 -0.60 21.12 -35.54
CA GLU A 413 -0.73 20.00 -36.48
C GLU A 413 -1.03 18.73 -35.67
N GLY A 414 -2.22 18.16 -35.89
CA GLY A 414 -2.53 16.82 -35.40
C GLY A 414 -3.99 16.50 -35.13
N THR A 415 -4.90 16.94 -36.01
CA THR A 415 -6.19 16.27 -36.25
C THR A 415 -5.96 14.75 -36.36
N GLU A 416 -6.68 13.93 -35.58
CA GLU A 416 -7.58 12.88 -36.07
C GLU A 416 -8.48 12.41 -34.91
N SER A 417 -9.76 12.73 -35.06
CA SER A 417 -10.87 12.13 -34.33
C SER A 417 -11.12 10.73 -34.90
N GLU A 418 -10.90 9.68 -34.10
CA GLU A 418 -11.49 8.38 -34.38
C GLU A 418 -12.75 8.24 -33.52
N TYR A 419 -13.88 8.36 -34.22
CA TYR A 419 -15.15 7.81 -33.78
C TYR A 419 -14.97 6.29 -33.64
N ASP A 420 -15.33 5.72 -32.49
CA ASP A 420 -15.73 4.31 -32.43
C ASP A 420 -17.10 4.26 -31.76
N ASP A 421 -18.08 4.13 -32.62
CA ASP A 421 -19.51 4.04 -32.37
C ASP A 421 -19.88 2.60 -32.74
N ASP A 422 -19.81 1.69 -31.76
CA ASP A 422 -20.43 0.37 -31.86
C ASP A 422 -21.41 0.23 -30.68
N TYR A 423 -22.67 0.53 -31.01
CA TYR A 423 -23.86 0.14 -30.29
C TYR A 423 -23.99 -1.39 -30.28
N GLU A 424 -24.26 -1.99 -29.12
CA GLU A 424 -25.28 -3.05 -29.03
C GLU A 424 -26.10 -2.87 -27.73
N ASP A 425 -27.35 -2.46 -27.95
CA ASP A 425 -28.48 -2.61 -27.03
C ASP A 425 -28.67 -4.09 -26.67
N GLU A 426 -28.86 -4.38 -25.39
CA GLU A 426 -29.74 -5.46 -24.95
C GLU A 426 -30.65 -4.85 -23.87
N GLU A 427 -31.88 -4.53 -24.27
CA GLU A 427 -32.99 -4.32 -23.35
C GLU A 427 -33.27 -5.64 -22.61
N GLU A 428 -33.27 -5.63 -21.28
CA GLU A 428 -34.11 -6.55 -20.51
C GLU A 428 -34.95 -5.79 -19.48
N LEU A 429 -36.19 -5.58 -19.93
CA LEU A 429 -37.47 -5.52 -19.24
C LEU A 429 -37.47 -5.66 -17.70
N SER A 430 -38.13 -4.67 -17.09
CA SER A 430 -38.70 -4.66 -15.75
C SER A 430 -39.51 -5.93 -15.39
N GLU A 431 -39.34 -6.43 -14.17
CA GLU A 431 -40.41 -7.14 -13.45
C GLU A 431 -40.52 -6.56 -12.03
N GLU A 432 -41.70 -5.99 -11.76
CA GLU A 432 -42.08 -5.45 -10.46
C GLU A 432 -42.34 -6.58 -9.45
N GLY A 433 -41.99 -6.32 -8.20
CA GLY A 433 -42.34 -7.17 -7.07
C GLY A 433 -42.64 -6.31 -5.84
N GLU A 434 -43.91 -5.93 -5.70
CA GLU A 434 -44.50 -5.46 -4.45
C GLU A 434 -44.22 -6.45 -3.30
N LEU A 435 -43.59 -5.99 -2.23
CA LEU A 435 -43.70 -6.63 -0.92
C LEU A 435 -43.86 -5.57 0.17
N ASP A 436 -45.04 -5.66 0.77
CA ASP A 436 -45.65 -4.92 1.85
C ASP A 436 -44.90 -5.05 3.20
N GLY A 437 -44.90 -3.95 3.98
CA GLY A 437 -44.62 -3.70 5.41
C GLY A 437 -43.74 -4.62 6.31
N PRO A 438 -43.27 -4.15 7.50
CA PRO A 438 -44.04 -3.27 8.38
C PRO A 438 -43.30 -2.09 9.02
N ASP A 439 -44.12 -1.13 9.46
CA ASP A 439 -43.86 0.00 10.35
C ASP A 439 -42.75 -0.21 11.39
N ARG A 440 -41.83 0.78 11.43
CA ARG A 440 -41.13 1.16 12.66
C ARG A 440 -41.11 2.68 12.77
N ASP A 441 -42.02 3.18 13.61
CA ASP A 441 -41.98 4.51 14.20
C ASP A 441 -40.60 4.82 14.79
N ILE A 442 -39.94 5.86 14.27
CA ILE A 442 -38.78 6.50 14.91
C ILE A 442 -39.15 7.96 15.17
N PRO A 443 -39.13 8.44 16.43
CA PRO A 443 -39.45 9.82 16.73
C PRO A 443 -38.39 10.76 16.14
N ARG A 444 -38.83 11.76 15.37
CA ARG A 444 -38.01 12.92 14.99
C ARG A 444 -37.75 13.79 16.22
N THR A 445 -36.52 13.80 16.70
CA THR A 445 -35.99 14.90 17.51
C THR A 445 -35.28 15.87 16.59
N GLU A 446 -35.89 17.04 16.37
CA GLU A 446 -35.24 18.17 15.71
C GLU A 446 -34.21 18.80 16.66
N GLY A 447 -32.95 18.81 16.22
CA GLY A 447 -31.88 19.59 16.83
C GLY A 447 -30.95 20.09 15.72
N PRO A 448 -30.43 21.33 15.79
CA PRO A 448 -29.66 21.91 14.70
C PRO A 448 -28.27 21.27 14.65
N SER A 449 -27.98 20.55 13.56
CA SER A 449 -26.65 20.03 13.25
C SER A 449 -25.82 21.14 12.59
N GLU A 450 -24.94 21.78 13.37
CA GLU A 450 -23.85 22.57 12.82
C GLU A 450 -22.82 21.63 12.20
N ARG A 451 -22.61 21.77 10.87
CA ARG A 451 -21.49 21.14 10.17
C ARG A 451 -20.19 21.84 10.60
N PRO A 452 -19.08 21.12 10.86
CA PRO A 452 -17.83 21.78 11.20
C PRO A 452 -17.29 22.55 9.99
N VAL A 453 -17.26 23.87 10.10
CA VAL A 453 -16.63 24.77 9.13
C VAL A 453 -15.11 24.70 9.33
N PHE A 454 -14.39 24.20 8.32
CA PHE A 454 -12.93 24.20 8.32
C PHE A 454 -12.42 25.40 7.51
N GLY A 455 -11.87 26.41 8.20
CA GLY A 455 -11.23 27.58 7.61
C GLY A 455 -11.00 28.72 8.63
N PRO A 456 -9.98 29.57 8.47
CA PRO A 456 -9.76 30.70 9.37
C PRO A 456 -10.90 31.73 9.27
N PRO A 457 -11.30 32.37 10.38
CA PRO A 457 -12.51 33.20 10.43
C PRO A 457 -12.36 34.47 9.57
N PRO A 458 -13.45 34.94 8.93
CA PRO A 458 -13.42 36.16 8.13
C PRO A 458 -13.27 37.40 9.01
N LEU A 459 -12.57 38.41 8.48
CA LEU A 459 -12.31 39.69 9.13
C LEU A 459 -13.61 40.47 9.39
N PRO A 460 -13.71 41.23 10.49
CA PRO A 460 -14.95 41.91 10.87
C PRO A 460 -15.32 43.02 9.87
N ILE A 461 -16.59 43.01 9.45
CA ILE A 461 -17.19 44.01 8.57
C ILE A 461 -17.35 45.32 9.36
N CYS A 462 -16.64 46.37 8.92
CA CYS A 462 -16.82 47.73 9.42
C CYS A 462 -18.23 48.25 9.05
N LEU A 463 -19.16 48.22 10.00
CA LEU A 463 -20.44 48.92 9.91
C LEU A 463 -20.20 50.43 9.94
N ARG A 464 -20.43 51.07 8.79
CA ARG A 464 -20.55 52.53 8.65
C ARG A 464 -21.58 53.05 9.65
N HIS A 465 -21.13 53.85 10.60
CA HIS A 465 -21.99 54.60 11.51
C HIS A 465 -22.67 55.75 10.75
N GLY A 466 -23.96 55.57 10.45
CA GLY A 466 -24.88 56.65 10.15
C GLY A 466 -25.47 57.18 11.46
N HIS A 467 -25.20 58.44 11.76
CA HIS A 467 -25.76 59.19 12.89
C HIS A 467 -27.28 59.03 13.05
N ARG A 468 -27.74 58.81 14.29
CA ARG A 468 -28.87 59.55 14.87
C ARG A 468 -28.81 59.55 16.40
N ARG A 469 -28.78 60.77 16.95
CA ARG A 469 -29.04 61.14 18.35
C ARG A 469 -30.28 60.43 18.90
N MET A 470 -30.27 60.06 20.18
CA MET A 470 -31.20 60.56 21.21
C MET A 470 -30.85 60.04 22.62
N LEU A 471 -30.66 61.00 23.53
CA LEU A 471 -31.14 61.07 24.93
C LEU A 471 -31.07 59.81 25.83
N LEU A 472 -30.32 59.87 26.94
CA LEU A 472 -30.83 60.24 28.29
C LEU A 472 -29.79 59.93 29.38
N CYS A 473 -29.75 60.82 30.37
CA CYS A 473 -29.05 60.79 31.67
C CYS A 473 -27.54 61.05 31.67
#